data_AF-A0AA35ZZ37-F1
#
_entry.id   AF-A0AA35ZZ37-F1
#
_cell.length_a   1.000
_cell.length_b   1.000
_cell.length_c   1.000
_cell.angle_alpha   90.00
_cell.angle_beta   90.00
_cell.angle_gamma   90.00
#
_symmetry.space_group_name_H-M   'P 1'
#
loop_
_entity.id
_entity.type
_entity.pdbx_description
1 polymer ?
#
loop_
_entity_poly.entity_id
_entity_poly.type
_entity_poly.pdbx_seq_one_letter_code
_entity_poly.pdbx_strand_id
1 'polypeptide(L)'
;MDEYRKLIQEAFGESSEDSDDDDHGQQMEGSNISVEAQYVFGENPKWERISEIKGLSLCREFLTSDQQSTLLASILQEGWFSEASHNQAMRFGDLPPWAKELSTELLKREPLFNQLIVNSYQPGNLCTCGPDAV
;
A
#
# COMPACT_ATOMS: atom_id res chain seq x y z
N MET A 1 -0.41 -32.01 7.51
CA MET A 1 -1.20 -30.75 7.49
C MET A 1 -0.86 -29.86 8.69
N ASP A 2 -0.59 -30.42 9.86
CA ASP A 2 -0.27 -29.63 11.07
C ASP A 2 1.16 -29.07 11.12
N GLU A 3 2.14 -29.75 10.51
CA GLU A 3 3.52 -29.23 10.41
C GLU A 3 3.60 -27.95 9.55
N TYR A 4 2.81 -27.88 8.48
CA TYR A 4 2.77 -26.70 7.61
C TYR A 4 2.14 -25.49 8.32
N ARG A 5 1.12 -25.73 9.16
CA ARG A 5 0.50 -24.68 10.00
C ARG A 5 1.49 -24.14 11.03
N LYS A 6 2.27 -25.00 11.67
CA LYS A 6 3.33 -24.59 12.59
C LYS A 6 4.40 -23.74 11.92
N LEU A 7 4.85 -24.14 10.72
CA LEU A 7 5.87 -23.40 9.99
C LEU A 7 5.39 -21.98 9.62
N ILE A 8 4.11 -21.84 9.26
CA ILE A 8 3.50 -20.54 8.99
C ILE A 8 3.33 -19.71 10.28
N GLN A 9 2.94 -20.32 11.40
CA GLN A 9 2.80 -19.62 12.68
C GLN A 9 4.14 -19.14 13.24
N GLU A 10 5.22 -19.91 13.09
CA GLU A 10 6.58 -19.46 13.48
C GLU A 10 7.06 -18.29 12.62
N ALA A 11 6.70 -18.24 11.34
CA ALA A 11 7.13 -17.18 10.43
C ALA A 11 6.30 -15.89 10.57
N PHE A 12 5.01 -15.99 10.88
CA PHE A 12 4.05 -14.87 10.79
C PHE A 12 3.30 -14.54 12.09
N GLY A 13 3.49 -15.31 13.17
CA GLY A 13 2.77 -15.15 14.43
C GLY A 13 1.36 -15.76 14.44
N GLU A 14 0.72 -15.83 15.62
CA GLU A 14 -0.66 -16.31 15.75
C GLU A 14 -1.64 -15.27 15.18
N SER A 15 -2.40 -15.67 14.16
CA SER A 15 -3.50 -14.86 13.63
C SER A 15 -4.59 -14.78 14.70
N SER A 16 -4.94 -13.58 15.18
CA SER A 16 -6.09 -13.44 16.08
C SER A 16 -7.39 -13.74 15.32
N GLU A 17 -8.17 -14.66 15.87
CA GLU A 17 -9.57 -14.86 15.49
C GLU A 17 -10.38 -13.73 16.13
N ASP A 18 -10.80 -12.76 15.31
CA ASP A 18 -11.69 -11.69 15.75
C ASP A 18 -13.14 -12.19 15.62
N SER A 19 -13.86 -12.19 16.74
CA SER A 19 -15.20 -12.78 16.92
C SER A 19 -16.26 -11.68 16.92
N ASP A 20 -17.21 -11.86 16.00
CA ASP A 20 -18.62 -11.42 16.01
C ASP A 20 -19.01 -9.95 15.75
N ASP A 21 -19.75 -9.81 14.64
CA ASP A 21 -21.04 -9.13 14.42
C ASP A 21 -21.55 -8.12 15.47
N ASP A 22 -21.85 -6.91 14.99
CA ASP A 22 -23.10 -6.20 15.33
C ASP A 22 -23.51 -5.20 14.23
N ASP A 23 -24.64 -5.51 13.59
CA ASP A 23 -25.49 -4.65 12.77
C ASP A 23 -26.02 -3.49 13.61
N HIS A 24 -25.86 -2.22 13.20
CA HIS A 24 -26.73 -1.11 13.60
C HIS A 24 -26.76 -0.03 12.51
N GLY A 25 -27.79 -0.07 11.67
CA GLY A 25 -28.15 1.02 10.77
C GLY A 25 -28.64 2.26 11.52
N GLN A 26 -28.09 3.43 11.19
CA GLN A 26 -28.72 4.73 11.45
C GLN A 26 -28.53 5.66 10.25
N GLN A 27 -29.65 5.90 9.56
CA GLN A 27 -29.84 7.03 8.64
C GLN A 27 -29.70 8.34 9.41
N MET A 28 -28.93 9.28 8.86
CA MET A 28 -29.05 10.71 9.14
C MET A 28 -29.01 11.45 7.81
N GLU A 29 -30.18 11.93 7.38
CA GLU A 29 -30.34 12.95 6.35
C GLU A 29 -29.84 14.29 6.91
N GLY A 30 -29.04 15.02 6.14
CA GLY A 30 -28.65 16.37 6.53
C GLY A 30 -27.62 17.02 5.61
N SER A 31 -28.12 17.79 4.65
CA SER A 31 -27.44 18.91 3.98
C SER A 31 -26.55 18.56 2.79
N ASN A 32 -27.15 18.68 1.60
CA ASN A 32 -26.50 18.82 0.30
C ASN A 32 -25.61 20.08 0.27
N ILE A 33 -24.37 19.93 0.70
CA ILE A 33 -23.25 20.59 0.04
C ILE A 33 -22.38 19.43 -0.43
N SER A 34 -22.51 19.08 -1.71
CA SER A 34 -21.52 18.27 -2.40
C SER A 34 -20.25 19.11 -2.48
N VAL A 35 -19.50 19.16 -1.36
CA VAL A 35 -18.06 19.25 -1.48
C VAL A 35 -17.73 17.93 -2.16
N GLU A 36 -17.64 17.96 -3.49
CA GLU A 36 -16.85 16.98 -4.21
C GLU A 36 -15.49 17.05 -3.53
N ALA A 37 -15.27 16.16 -2.55
CA ALA A 37 -13.93 15.79 -2.17
C ALA A 37 -13.39 15.22 -3.47
N GLN A 38 -12.72 16.09 -4.24
CA GLN A 38 -11.94 15.71 -5.39
C GLN A 38 -10.98 14.67 -4.83
N TYR A 39 -11.34 13.40 -5.01
CA TYR A 39 -10.48 12.30 -4.64
C TYR A 39 -9.23 12.53 -5.47
N VAL A 40 -8.13 12.83 -4.77
CA VAL A 40 -6.86 13.18 -5.40
C VAL A 40 -6.36 11.99 -6.23
N PHE A 41 -6.94 10.80 -6.06
CA PHE A 41 -6.67 9.56 -6.78
C PHE A 41 -7.94 8.83 -7.23
N GLY A 42 -7.97 8.43 -8.52
CA GLY A 42 -8.91 7.55 -9.23
C GLY A 42 -10.37 7.52 -8.79
N GLU A 43 -11.30 8.00 -9.64
CA GLU A 43 -12.75 8.06 -9.39
C GLU A 43 -13.44 6.74 -9.00
N ASN A 44 -12.79 5.57 -9.11
CA ASN A 44 -13.23 4.30 -8.52
C ASN A 44 -12.07 3.28 -8.56
N PRO A 45 -11.41 2.94 -7.44
CA PRO A 45 -10.31 1.99 -7.44
C PRO A 45 -10.81 0.59 -7.85
N LYS A 46 -10.17 0.01 -8.88
CA LYS A 46 -10.52 -1.30 -9.44
C LYS A 46 -9.83 -2.42 -8.66
N TRP A 47 -10.36 -2.75 -7.49
CA TRP A 47 -9.86 -3.85 -6.65
C TRP A 47 -10.28 -5.23 -7.20
N GLU A 48 -9.28 -6.08 -7.43
CA GLU A 48 -9.42 -7.48 -7.83
C GLU A 48 -8.87 -8.37 -6.70
N ARG A 49 -9.72 -9.23 -6.13
CA ARG A 49 -9.28 -10.19 -5.13
C ARG A 49 -8.68 -11.41 -5.81
N ILE A 50 -7.50 -11.83 -5.37
CA ILE A 50 -6.88 -13.08 -5.84
C ILE A 50 -7.47 -14.22 -5.02
N SER A 51 -8.30 -15.05 -5.65
CA SER A 51 -9.11 -16.06 -4.96
C SER A 51 -8.28 -17.14 -4.27
N GLU A 52 -7.09 -17.39 -4.79
CA GLU A 52 -6.14 -18.42 -4.38
C GLU A 52 -5.36 -18.03 -3.11
N ILE A 53 -5.27 -16.73 -2.80
CA ILE A 53 -4.46 -16.21 -1.70
C ILE A 53 -5.32 -15.32 -0.80
N LYS A 54 -5.68 -15.85 0.39
CA LYS A 54 -6.47 -15.11 1.39
C LYS A 54 -5.75 -13.81 1.76
N GLY A 55 -6.45 -12.69 1.65
CA GLY A 55 -5.94 -11.36 1.99
C GLY A 55 -5.21 -10.63 0.86
N LEU A 56 -4.95 -11.28 -0.28
CA LEU A 56 -4.31 -10.63 -1.42
C LEU A 56 -5.33 -9.97 -2.34
N SER A 57 -5.15 -8.67 -2.59
CA SER A 57 -5.95 -7.89 -3.54
C SER A 57 -5.03 -7.01 -4.40
N LEU A 58 -5.39 -6.84 -5.67
CA LEU A 58 -4.71 -5.99 -6.63
C LEU A 58 -5.62 -4.83 -7.00
N CYS A 59 -5.20 -3.59 -6.76
CA CYS A 59 -5.87 -2.42 -7.34
C CYS A 59 -5.25 -2.09 -8.69
N ARG A 60 -5.97 -2.32 -9.78
CA ARG A 60 -5.50 -1.94 -11.12
C ARG A 60 -5.72 -0.45 -11.34
N GLU A 61 -4.81 0.15 -12.11
CA GLU A 61 -4.93 1.55 -12.55
C GLU A 61 -5.15 2.53 -11.37
N PHE A 62 -4.55 2.23 -10.21
CA PHE A 62 -4.71 3.05 -9.01
C PHE A 62 -4.23 4.49 -9.21
N LEU A 63 -3.14 4.66 -9.96
CA LEU A 63 -2.59 5.97 -10.32
C LEU A 63 -2.90 6.29 -11.78
N THR A 64 -3.41 7.48 -12.06
CA THR A 64 -3.51 8.05 -13.41
C THR A 64 -2.14 8.33 -14.00
N SER A 65 -2.05 8.54 -15.32
CA SER A 65 -0.78 8.86 -15.99
C SER A 65 -0.11 10.12 -15.41
N ASP A 66 -0.91 11.13 -15.05
CA ASP A 66 -0.40 12.38 -14.50
C ASP A 66 0.13 12.19 -13.06
N GLN A 67 -0.57 11.37 -12.26
CA GLN A 67 -0.12 11.00 -10.92
C GLN A 67 1.15 10.16 -10.96
N GLN A 68 1.27 9.22 -11.89
CA GLN A 68 2.49 8.44 -12.09
C GLN A 68 3.66 9.36 -12.45
N SER A 69 3.46 10.29 -13.39
CA SER A 69 4.49 11.25 -13.81
C SER A 69 4.92 12.16 -12.66
N THR A 70 3.96 12.64 -11.86
CA THR A 70 4.21 13.46 -10.68
C THR A 70 4.99 12.68 -9.62
N LEU A 71 4.57 11.45 -9.30
CA LEU A 71 5.25 10.58 -8.34
C LEU A 71 6.70 10.29 -8.77
N LEU A 72 6.92 9.98 -10.05
CA LEU A 72 8.25 9.77 -10.60
C LEU A 72 9.12 11.03 -10.49
N ALA A 73 8.58 12.21 -10.80
CA ALA A 73 9.30 13.48 -10.65
C ALA A 73 9.68 13.73 -9.18
N SER A 74 8.79 13.45 -8.23
CA SER A 74 9.08 13.56 -6.80
C SER A 74 10.17 12.58 -6.36
N ILE A 75 10.12 11.32 -6.79
CA ILE A 75 11.17 10.32 -6.48
C ILE A 75 12.53 10.74 -7.08
N LEU A 76 12.54 11.26 -8.31
CA LEU A 76 13.77 11.74 -8.95
C LEU A 76 14.36 12.96 -8.21
N GLN A 77 13.52 13.85 -7.71
CA GLN A 77 13.95 15.02 -6.93
C GLN A 77 14.64 14.64 -5.61
N GLU A 78 14.29 13.50 -5.02
CA GLU A 78 14.97 12.98 -3.83
C GLU A 78 16.44 12.60 -4.08
N GLY A 79 16.84 12.39 -5.34
CA GLY A 79 18.22 12.09 -5.73
C GLY A 79 18.72 10.69 -5.34
N TRP A 80 17.83 9.81 -4.85
CA TRP A 80 18.18 8.46 -4.36
C TRP A 80 18.85 7.56 -5.41
N PHE A 81 18.51 7.77 -6.68
CA PHE A 81 19.00 6.95 -7.80
C PHE A 81 19.88 7.75 -8.76
N SER A 82 20.60 8.75 -8.24
CA SER A 82 21.51 9.60 -9.03
C SER A 82 22.73 8.85 -9.55
N GLU A 83 23.12 7.76 -8.90
CA GLU A 83 24.18 6.86 -9.36
C GLU A 83 23.57 5.53 -9.81
N ALA A 84 24.07 4.98 -10.92
CA ALA A 84 23.56 3.71 -11.47
C ALA A 84 23.79 2.49 -10.56
N SER A 85 24.71 2.59 -9.59
CA SER A 85 24.96 1.59 -8.55
C SER A 85 23.90 1.57 -7.44
N HIS A 86 23.12 2.64 -7.29
CA HIS A 86 22.05 2.71 -6.30
C HIS A 86 20.74 2.25 -6.93
N ASN A 87 20.28 1.06 -6.52
CA ASN A 87 19.03 0.48 -6.98
C ASN A 87 17.98 0.38 -5.85
N GLN A 88 18.33 0.79 -4.64
CA GLN A 88 17.44 0.74 -3.49
C GLN A 88 17.67 1.94 -2.56
N ALA A 89 16.59 2.47 -2.01
CA ALA A 89 16.59 3.48 -0.97
C ALA A 89 15.63 3.08 0.16
N MET A 90 16.01 3.36 1.40
CA MET A 90 15.19 3.11 2.59
C MET A 90 15.02 4.40 3.39
N ARG A 91 13.82 4.63 3.90
CA ARG A 91 13.47 5.78 4.76
C ARG A 91 12.68 5.27 5.97
N PHE A 92 13.01 5.79 7.14
CA PHE A 92 12.41 5.44 8.42
C PHE A 92 11.96 6.71 9.14
N GLY A 93 10.81 6.64 9.82
CA GLY A 93 10.24 7.76 10.55
C GLY A 93 9.62 8.79 9.61
N ASP A 94 10.38 9.85 9.29
CA ASP A 94 9.87 10.97 8.51
C ASP A 94 9.86 10.66 7.00
N LEU A 95 8.73 10.16 6.54
CA LEU A 95 8.52 9.86 5.13
C LEU A 95 8.26 11.13 4.31
N PRO A 96 8.73 11.19 3.04
CA PRO A 96 8.41 12.29 2.14
C PRO A 96 6.90 12.53 2.00
N PRO A 97 6.45 13.78 1.75
CA PRO A 97 5.03 14.11 1.63
C PRO A 97 4.28 13.22 0.63
N TRP A 98 4.86 12.98 -0.54
CA TRP A 98 4.27 12.12 -1.57
C TRP A 98 4.00 10.68 -1.07
N ALA A 99 4.84 10.16 -0.17
CA ALA A 99 4.69 8.81 0.37
C ALA A 99 3.58 8.76 1.44
N LYS A 100 3.44 9.83 2.23
CA LYS A 100 2.36 9.98 3.21
C LYS A 100 1.01 10.13 2.52
N GLU A 101 0.94 10.96 1.48
CA GLU A 101 -0.25 11.13 0.64
C GLU A 101 -0.68 9.79 0.01
N LEU A 102 0.25 9.10 -0.67
CA LEU A 102 -0.02 7.79 -1.26
C LEU A 102 -0.55 6.77 -0.26
N SER A 103 0.00 6.77 0.96
CA SER A 103 -0.38 5.86 2.04
C SER A 103 -1.80 6.10 2.57
N THR A 104 -2.16 7.36 2.80
CA THR A 104 -3.49 7.76 3.29
C THR A 104 -4.57 7.33 2.31
N GLU A 105 -4.30 7.48 1.02
CA GLU A 105 -5.23 7.15 -0.06
C GLU A 105 -5.40 5.63 -0.25
N LEU A 106 -4.33 4.85 -0.04
CA LEU A 106 -4.37 3.39 -0.21
C LEU A 106 -5.25 2.69 0.83
N LEU A 107 -5.09 3.04 2.11
CA LEU A 107 -5.61 2.22 3.21
C LEU A 107 -6.52 2.97 4.17
N LYS A 108 -6.57 4.31 4.12
CA LYS A 108 -7.32 5.13 5.09
C LYS A 108 -7.15 4.64 6.53
N ARG A 109 -5.95 4.15 6.86
CA ARG A 109 -5.66 3.44 8.11
C ARG A 109 -4.77 4.28 9.01
N GLU A 110 -4.96 4.10 10.31
CA GLU A 110 -4.06 4.55 11.37
C GLU A 110 -3.51 3.32 12.11
N PRO A 111 -2.21 3.29 12.48
CA PRO A 111 -1.20 4.29 12.19
C PRO A 111 -0.75 4.27 10.71
N LEU A 112 -0.35 5.42 10.19
CA LEU A 112 0.34 5.52 8.91
C LEU A 112 1.63 4.70 8.88
N PHE A 113 2.06 4.31 7.68
CA PHE A 113 3.38 3.70 7.50
C PHE A 113 4.47 4.68 7.97
N ASN A 114 5.47 4.15 8.67
CA ASN A 114 6.65 4.90 9.11
C ASN A 114 7.92 4.41 8.42
N GLN A 115 7.81 3.49 7.47
CA GLN A 115 8.92 2.87 6.75
C GLN A 115 8.58 2.80 5.27
N LEU A 116 9.57 3.11 4.44
CA LEU A 116 9.46 3.10 2.99
C LEU A 116 10.73 2.51 2.39
N ILE A 117 10.56 1.56 1.48
CA ILE A 117 11.62 1.03 0.64
C ILE A 117 11.24 1.33 -0.80
N VAL A 118 12.13 1.99 -1.54
CA VAL A 118 11.97 2.23 -2.98
C VAL A 118 13.06 1.50 -3.72
N ASN A 119 12.66 0.70 -4.70
CA ASN A 119 13.57 -0.07 -5.53
C ASN A 119 13.48 0.41 -6.98
N SER A 120 14.62 0.48 -7.65
CA SER A 120 14.77 0.80 -9.07
C SER A 120 15.29 -0.44 -9.79
N TYR A 121 14.54 -0.93 -10.77
CA TYR A 121 14.89 -2.12 -11.53
C TYR A 121 15.19 -1.74 -12.99
N GLN A 122 16.42 -1.98 -13.41
CA GLN A 122 16.81 -1.99 -14.81
C GLN A 122 16.46 -3.33 -15.45
N PRO A 123 16.33 -3.39 -16.79
CA PRO A 123 16.16 -4.65 -17.49
C PRO A 123 17.24 -5.68 -17.08
N GLY A 124 16.79 -6.86 -16.63
CA GLY A 124 17.66 -7.93 -16.14
C GLY A 124 17.91 -7.93 -14.61
N ASN A 125 17.47 -6.90 -13.88
CA ASN A 125 17.42 -6.98 -12.41
C ASN A 125 16.26 -7.87 -11.96
N LEU A 126 16.45 -8.58 -10.85
CA LEU A 126 15.48 -9.49 -10.26
C LEU A 126 15.46 -9.33 -8.73
N CYS A 127 14.31 -9.61 -8.13
CA CYS A 127 14.18 -9.83 -6.69
C CYS A 127 14.15 -11.33 -6.43
N THR A 128 14.88 -11.79 -5.42
CA THR A 128 14.73 -13.16 -4.92
C THR A 128 13.42 -13.32 -4.16
N CYS A 129 12.86 -14.52 -4.15
CA CYS A 129 11.71 -14.82 -3.28
C CYS A 129 12.14 -14.77 -1.80
N GLY A 130 11.41 -14.01 -1.00
CA GLY A 130 11.56 -13.95 0.45
C GLY A 130 10.33 -13.27 1.06
N PRO A 131 9.89 -13.66 2.26
CA PRO A 131 8.85 -12.92 2.96
C PRO A 131 9.38 -11.55 3.40
N ASP A 132 8.51 -10.55 3.44
CA ASP A 132 8.80 -9.31 4.17
C ASP A 132 8.86 -9.67 5.67
N ALA A 133 10.00 -9.41 6.31
CA ALA A 133 10.16 -9.64 7.75
C ALA A 133 9.33 -8.60 8.52
N VAL A 134 8.56 -9.07 9.51
CA VAL A 134 7.68 -8.25 10.37
C VAL A 134 8.45 -7.63 11.53
#